data_AF-A0A536U315-F1
#
_entry.id   AF-A0A536U315-F1
#
_cell.length_a   1.000
_cell.length_b   1.000
_cell.length_c   1.000
_cell.angle_alpha   90.00
_cell.angle_beta   90.00
_cell.angle_gamma   90.00
#
_symmetry.space_group_name_H-M   'P 1'
#
loop_
_entity.id
_entity.type
_entity.pdbx_description
1 polymer ?
#
loop_
_entity_poly.entity_id
_entity_poly.type
_entity_poly.pdbx_seq_one_letter_code
_entity_poly.pdbx_strand_id
1 'polypeptide(L)' 'MRPLINPVSNLVHYGHPGIVHSVMVDGTFLMHERKVLALDESALLREAQSVAKRVWTRMLAENPDIAPPPGGLLWLDA' A
#
# COMPACT_ATOMS: atom_id res chain seq x y z
N MET A 1 6.22 7.16 -19.27
CA MET A 1 6.89 6.17 -20.14
C MET A 1 7.32 6.85 -21.43
N ARG A 2 8.61 7.16 -21.55
CA ARG A 2 9.22 7.64 -22.80
C ARG A 2 10.61 6.99 -22.92
N PRO A 3 11.09 6.73 -24.15
CA PRO A 3 10.43 6.94 -25.44
C PRO A 3 9.23 6.00 -25.66
N LEU A 4 8.28 6.41 -26.50
CA LEU A 4 7.06 5.66 -26.83
C LEU A 4 7.20 5.11 -28.26
N ILE A 5 7.50 3.83 -28.37
CA ILE A 5 7.74 3.16 -29.66
C ILE A 5 6.59 2.22 -29.97
N ASN A 6 6.21 1.38 -29.01
CA ASN A 6 5.04 0.52 -29.08
C ASN A 6 4.26 0.65 -27.76
N PRO A 7 3.10 1.33 -27.73
CA PRO A 7 2.38 1.61 -26.50
C PRO A 7 2.03 0.37 -25.65
N VAL A 8 1.65 -0.74 -26.29
CA VAL A 8 1.30 -1.99 -25.59
C VAL A 8 2.55 -2.61 -24.98
N SER A 9 3.61 -2.75 -25.76
CA SER A 9 4.90 -3.26 -25.29
C SER A 9 5.49 -2.36 -24.18
N ASN A 10 5.36 -1.04 -24.33
CA ASN A 10 5.75 -0.07 -23.31
C ASN A 10 4.97 -0.29 -22.01
N LEU A 11 3.65 -0.49 -22.07
CA LEU A 11 2.83 -0.76 -20.89
C LEU A 11 3.22 -2.09 -20.22
N VAL A 12 3.43 -3.15 -21.00
CA VAL A 12 3.73 -4.49 -20.46
C VAL A 12 5.12 -4.56 -19.83
N HIS A 13 6.14 -4.00 -20.49
CA HIS A 13 7.53 -4.17 -20.05
C HIS A 13 8.07 -2.99 -19.21
N TYR A 14 7.46 -1.82 -19.31
CA TYR A 14 7.90 -0.60 -18.59
C TYR A 14 6.79 0.04 -17.77
N GLY A 15 5.61 -0.58 -17.70
CA GLY A 15 4.52 -0.13 -16.84
C GLY A 15 4.91 -0.20 -15.37
N HIS A 16 4.50 0.81 -14.61
CA HIS A 16 4.62 0.87 -13.16
C HIS A 16 3.26 1.27 -12.59
N PRO A 17 2.76 0.67 -11.49
CA PRO A 17 1.44 1.01 -10.95
C PRO A 17 1.22 2.51 -10.72
N GLY A 18 2.26 3.24 -10.34
CA GLY A 18 2.22 4.69 -10.18
C GLY A 18 1.95 5.49 -11.45
N ILE A 19 1.85 4.90 -12.65
CA ILE A 19 1.49 5.64 -13.88
C ILE A 19 -0.01 5.67 -14.16
N VAL A 20 -0.82 4.88 -13.42
CA VAL A 20 -2.27 4.87 -13.61
C VAL A 20 -2.84 6.25 -13.23
N HIS A 21 -3.58 6.85 -14.16
CA HIS A 21 -4.15 8.18 -13.98
C HIS A 21 -5.56 8.16 -13.38
N SER A 22 -6.42 7.24 -13.83
CA SER A 22 -7.80 7.12 -13.36
C SER A 22 -8.29 5.68 -13.51
N VAL A 23 -9.22 5.28 -12.64
CA VAL A 23 -9.85 3.96 -12.62
C VAL A 23 -11.36 4.15 -12.48
N MET A 24 -12.13 3.52 -13.36
CA MET A 24 -13.59 3.51 -13.36
C MET A 24 -14.08 2.07 -13.34
N VAL A 25 -15.11 1.80 -12.54
CA VAL A 25 -15.82 0.52 -12.46
C VAL A 25 -17.31 0.82 -12.53
N ASP A 26 -18.04 0.15 -13.42
CA ASP A 26 -19.49 0.33 -13.63
C ASP A 26 -19.92 1.80 -13.80
N GLY A 27 -19.15 2.56 -14.60
CA GLY A 27 -19.42 3.98 -14.86
C GLY A 27 -19.03 4.93 -13.72
N THR A 28 -18.52 4.42 -12.59
CA THR A 28 -18.16 5.21 -11.42
C THR A 28 -16.65 5.28 -11.25
N PHE A 29 -16.09 6.49 -11.09
CA PHE A 29 -14.67 6.64 -10.81
C PHE A 29 -14.34 6.20 -9.37
N LEU A 30 -13.42 5.25 -9.24
CA LEU A 30 -12.80 4.88 -7.96
C LEU A 30 -11.51 5.67 -7.71
N MET A 31 -10.85 6.10 -8.78
CA MET A 31 -9.71 7.02 -8.77
C MET A 31 -9.82 7.96 -9.97
N HIS A 32 -9.63 9.26 -9.75
CA HIS A 32 -9.65 10.27 -10.82
C HIS A 32 -8.49 11.24 -10.64
N GLU A 33 -7.77 11.56 -11.72
CA GLU A 33 -6.59 12.44 -11.68
C GLU A 33 -5.59 12.09 -10.57
N ARG A 34 -5.31 10.79 -10.41
CA ARG A 34 -4.41 10.22 -9.37
C ARG A 34 -4.89 10.42 -7.92
N LYS A 35 -6.13 10.82 -7.70
CA LYS A 35 -6.77 10.88 -6.37
C LYS A 35 -7.73 9.71 -6.20
N VAL A 36 -7.52 8.89 -5.18
CA VAL A 36 -8.47 7.82 -4.84
C VAL A 36 -9.73 8.46 -4.23
N LEU A 37 -10.88 8.04 -4.72
CA LEU A 37 -12.20 8.54 -4.32
C LEU A 37 -12.97 7.53 -3.47
N ALA A 38 -12.61 6.25 -3.58
CA ALA A 38 -13.31 5.15 -2.93
C ALA A 38 -13.03 5.02 -1.41
N LEU A 39 -12.02 5.71 -0.89
CA LEU A 39 -11.61 5.62 0.51
C LEU A 39 -10.90 6.90 1.00
N ASP A 40 -10.90 7.12 2.31
CA ASP A 40 -10.01 8.08 2.97
C ASP A 40 -8.65 7.42 3.21
N GLU A 41 -7.67 7.77 2.38
CA GLU A 41 -6.33 7.18 2.43
C GLU A 41 -5.63 7.44 3.77
N SER A 42 -5.80 8.63 4.34
CA SER A 42 -5.13 9.01 5.58
C SER A 42 -5.72 8.29 6.79
N ALA A 43 -7.04 8.15 6.83
CA ALA A 43 -7.71 7.34 7.84
C ALA A 43 -7.32 5.86 7.73
N LEU A 44 -7.35 5.31 6.52
CA LEU A 44 -7.00 3.91 6.25
C LEU A 44 -5.57 3.58 6.68
N LEU A 45 -4.59 4.43 6.34
CA LEU A 45 -3.19 4.20 6.72
C LEU A 45 -2.99 4.22 8.24
N ARG A 46 -3.67 5.12 8.97
CA ARG A 46 -3.62 5.16 10.43
C ARG A 46 -4.25 3.91 11.05
N GLU A 47 -5.38 3.47 10.52
CA GLU A 47 -6.04 2.25 10.99
C GLU A 47 -5.18 1.01 10.70
N ALA A 48 -4.65 0.88 9.49
CA ALA A 48 -3.77 -0.21 9.10
C ALA A 48 -2.55 -0.29 10.02
N GLN A 49 -1.93 0.85 10.36
CA GLN A 49 -0.83 0.87 11.32
C GLN A 49 -1.28 0.43 12.71
N SER A 50 -2.44 0.88 13.19
CA SER A 50 -3.00 0.46 14.49
C SER A 50 -3.26 -1.06 14.53
N VAL A 51 -3.81 -1.63 13.46
CA VAL A 51 -4.01 -3.07 13.31
C VAL A 51 -2.67 -3.81 13.33
N ALA A 52 -1.69 -3.34 12.55
CA ALA A 52 -0.36 -3.95 12.49
C ALA A 52 0.30 -4.02 13.87
N LYS A 53 0.21 -2.93 14.66
CA LYS A 53 0.70 -2.90 16.05
C LYS A 53 0.05 -3.98 16.91
N ARG A 54 -1.30 -4.09 16.89
CA ARG A 54 -2.03 -5.10 17.68
C ARG A 54 -1.66 -6.52 17.28
N VAL A 55 -1.54 -6.78 15.98
CA VAL A 55 -1.15 -8.09 15.46
C VAL A 55 0.24 -8.46 15.95
N TRP A 56 1.20 -7.52 15.90
CA TRP A 56 2.54 -7.77 16.39
C TRP A 56 2.60 -8.01 17.90
N THR A 57 1.93 -7.17 18.70
CA THR A 57 1.87 -7.35 20.14
C THR A 57 1.32 -8.73 20.51
N ARG A 58 0.25 -9.17 19.85
CA ARG A 58 -0.32 -10.51 20.08
C ARG A 58 0.67 -11.61 19.70
N MET A 59 1.30 -11.51 18.53
CA MET A 59 2.24 -12.53 18.04
C MET A 59 3.42 -12.71 19.01
N LEU A 60 4.02 -11.62 19.50
CA LEU A 60 5.13 -11.69 20.44
C LEU A 60 4.71 -12.23 21.82
N ALA A 61 3.52 -11.85 22.30
CA ALA A 61 2.99 -12.37 23.56
C ALA A 61 2.74 -13.88 23.51
N GLU A 62 2.30 -14.40 22.36
CA GLU A 62 2.04 -15.82 22.13
C GLU A 62 3.31 -16.62 21.80
N ASN A 63 4.40 -15.98 21.38
CA ASN A 63 5.64 -16.62 20.91
C ASN A 63 6.89 -15.91 21.50
N PRO A 64 7.17 -16.05 22.81
CA PRO A 64 8.23 -15.32 23.49
C PRO A 64 9.65 -15.76 23.08
N ASP A 65 9.79 -16.90 22.43
CA ASP A 65 11.04 -17.43 21.89
C ASP A 65 11.45 -16.80 20.54
N ILE A 66 10.54 -16.07 19.88
CA ILE A 66 10.82 -15.38 18.62
C ILE A 66 11.32 -13.96 18.92
N ALA A 67 12.58 -13.70 18.61
CA ALA A 67 13.14 -12.36 18.69
C ALA A 67 12.54 -11.45 17.59
N PRO A 68 12.14 -10.21 17.92
CA PRO A 68 11.66 -9.25 16.93
C PRO A 68 12.77 -8.86 15.93
N PRO A 69 12.40 -8.47 14.70
CA PRO A 69 13.37 -8.08 13.68
C PRO A 69 14.17 -6.83 14.10
N PRO A 70 15.49 -6.79 13.85
CA PRO A 70 16.32 -5.63 14.19
C PRO A 70 15.79 -4.35 13.56
N GLY A 71 15.54 -3.32 14.37
CA GLY A 71 15.01 -2.03 13.92
C GLY A 71 13.59 -2.06 13.34
N GLY A 72 12.90 -3.20 13.37
CA GLY A 72 11.63 -3.39 12.69
C GLY A 72 10.40 -2.93 13.47
N LEU A 73 10.54 -2.70 14.79
CA LEU A 73 9.44 -2.42 15.71
C LEU A 73 9.71 -1.21 16.61
N LEU A 74 10.25 -0.12 16.05
CA LEU A 74 10.62 1.11 16.78
C LEU A 74 9.49 1.73 17.64
N TRP A 75 8.23 1.30 17.48
CA TRP A 75 7.07 1.74 18.27
C TRP A 75 6.73 0.82 19.47
N LEU A 76 7.43 -0.31 19.65
CA LEU A 76 7.28 -1.23 20.78
C LEU A 76 8.29 -0.94 21.91
N ASP A 77 9.40 -0.27 21.57
CA ASP A 77 10.50 0.07 22.50
C ASP A 77 10.37 1.47 23.14
N ALA A 78 9.24 2.17 22.94
CA ALA A 78 9.00 3.55 23.36
C ALA A 78 7.93 3.66 24.47
#